data_AF-A0A2H0S5D7-F1
#
_entry.id   AF-A0A2H0S5D7-F1
#
_cell.length_a   1.000
_cell.length_b   1.000
_cell.length_c   1.000
_cell.angle_alpha   90.00
_cell.angle_beta   90.00
_cell.angle_gamma   90.00
#
_symmetry.space_group_name_H-M   'P 1'
#
loop_
_entity.id
_entity.type
_entity.pdbx_description
1 polymer ?
#
loop_
_entity_poly.entity_id
_entity_poly.type
_entity_poly.pdbx_seq_one_letter_code
_entity_poly.pdbx_strand_id
1 'polypeptide(L)' 'MNIRQFIHRIPNFPIPGIIFWDIMDAIADRDAFAWIIDQFKEEFQEKGITKIAAPESRGFLFGCPLAKDLG' A
#
# COMPACT_ATOMS: atom_id res chain seq x y z
N MET A 1 -0.62 12.73 7.51
CA MET A 1 -1.35 11.74 8.33
C MET A 1 -0.36 10.75 8.94
N ASN A 2 -0.57 10.24 10.16
CA ASN A 2 0.33 9.23 10.75
C ASN A 2 -0.13 7.81 10.36
N ILE A 3 0.30 7.31 9.20
CA ILE A 3 -0.14 5.99 8.69
C ILE A 3 0.27 4.82 9.60
N ARG A 4 1.32 4.98 10.43
CA ARG A 4 1.84 3.90 11.29
C ARG A 4 0.83 3.42 12.33
N GLN A 5 -0.18 4.23 12.67
CA GLN A 5 -1.24 3.82 13.61
C GLN A 5 -2.17 2.74 13.04
N PHE A 6 -2.20 2.58 11.72
CA PHE A 6 -3.00 1.57 11.01
C PHE A 6 -2.22 0.30 10.67
N ILE A 7 -0.96 0.19 11.14
CA ILE A 7 -0.09 -0.95 10.85
C ILE A 7 0.14 -1.73 12.14
N HIS A 8 -0.32 -2.98 12.16
CA HIS A 8 -0.21 -3.86 13.31
C HIS A 8 0.92 -4.86 13.15
N ARG A 9 1.52 -5.24 14.28
CA ARG A 9 2.56 -6.27 14.32
C ARG A 9 1.98 -7.53 14.93
N ILE A 10 1.95 -8.61 14.17
CA ILE A 10 1.48 -9.91 14.61
C ILE A 10 2.71 -10.82 14.75
N PRO A 11 3.22 -11.04 15.98
CA PRO A 11 4.38 -11.89 16.19
C PRO A 11 4.03 -13.38 15.96
N ASN A 12 5.00 -14.14 15.48
CA ASN A 12 4.93 -15.58 15.23
C ASN A 12 3.85 -16.00 14.20
N PHE A 13 3.59 -15.14 13.20
CA PHE A 13 2.67 -15.44 12.10
C PHE A 13 3.37 -15.29 10.73
N PRO A 14 3.11 -16.16 9.75
CA PRO A 14 2.31 -17.40 9.84
C PRO A 14 3.03 -18.55 10.56
N ILE A 15 4.33 -18.39 10.81
CA ILE A 15 5.18 -19.38 11.50
C ILE A 15 6.01 -18.69 12.62
N PRO A 16 6.50 -19.45 13.61
CA PRO A 16 7.31 -18.90 14.69
C PRO A 16 8.55 -18.14 14.18
N GLY A 17 8.88 -17.04 14.86
CA GLY A 17 10.03 -16.19 14.53
C GLY A 17 9.77 -15.10 13.48
N ILE A 18 8.61 -15.10 12.82
CA ILE A 18 8.22 -14.05 11.87
C ILE A 18 7.33 -13.00 12.55
N ILE A 19 7.59 -11.71 12.30
CA ILE A 19 6.63 -10.64 12.61
C ILE A 19 5.90 -10.29 11.33
N PHE A 20 4.61 -10.59 11.29
CA PHE A 20 3.75 -10.17 10.19
C PHE A 20 3.29 -8.74 10.41
N TRP A 21 3.42 -7.92 9.37
CA TRP A 21 2.95 -6.54 9.37
C TRP A 21 1.60 -6.50 8.70
N ASP A 22 0.56 -6.40 9.51
CA ASP A 22 -0.81 -6.31 9.02
C ASP A 22 -1.12 -4.84 8.67
N ILE A 23 -1.55 -4.64 7.44
CA ILE A 23 -1.87 -3.33 6.84
C ILE A 23 -3.37 -3.23 6.51
N MET A 24 -4.18 -4.21 6.90
CA MET A 24 -5.58 -4.27 6.50
C MET A 24 -6.39 -3.06 6.99
N ASP A 25 -6.11 -2.54 8.19
CA ASP A 25 -6.76 -1.33 8.70
C ASP A 25 -6.45 -0.11 7.83
N ALA A 26 -5.20 0.00 7.33
CA ALA A 26 -4.80 1.09 6.44
C ALA A 26 -5.52 1.03 5.08
N ILE A 27 -5.87 -0.18 4.64
CA ILE A 27 -6.60 -0.42 3.38
C ILE A 27 -8.11 -0.23 3.57
N ALA A 28 -8.64 -0.64 4.73
CA ALA A 28 -10.06 -0.55 5.05
C ALA A 28 -10.51 0.88 5.38
N ASP A 29 -9.63 1.70 5.93
CA ASP A 29 -9.89 3.11 6.18
C ASP A 29 -9.80 3.93 4.88
N ARG A 30 -10.91 4.58 4.53
CA ARG A 30 -11.05 5.37 3.30
C ARG A 30 -9.98 6.44 3.17
N ASP A 31 -9.77 7.22 4.22
CA ASP A 31 -8.90 8.39 4.18
C ASP A 31 -7.44 7.94 4.21
N ALA A 32 -7.15 6.88 4.98
CA ALA A 32 -5.81 6.32 5.05
C ALA A 32 -5.37 5.74 3.71
N PHE A 33 -6.25 4.96 3.06
CA PHE A 33 -5.95 4.34 1.79
C PHE A 33 -5.80 5.38 0.67
N ALA A 34 -6.71 6.35 0.59
CA ALA A 34 -6.59 7.47 -0.36
C ALA A 34 -5.27 8.22 -0.18
N TRP A 35 -4.92 8.54 1.07
CA TRP A 35 -3.65 9.21 1.38
C TRP A 35 -2.44 8.39 0.93
N ILE A 36 -2.44 7.06 1.10
CA ILE A 36 -1.33 6.21 0.62
C ILE A 36 -1.17 6.32 -0.90
N ILE A 37 -2.26 6.24 -1.67
CA ILE A 37 -2.22 6.34 -3.13
C ILE A 37 -1.73 7.73 -3.57
N ASP A 38 -2.20 8.79 -2.91
CA ASP A 38 -1.75 10.16 -3.18
C ASP A 38 -0.25 10.32 -2.95
N GLN A 39 0.31 9.72 -1.89
CA GLN A 39 1.76 9.75 -1.64
C GLN A 39 2.54 9.01 -2.72
N PHE A 40 2.05 7.87 -3.24
CA PHE A 40 2.70 7.22 -4.37
C PHE A 40 2.61 8.06 -5.65
N LYS A 41 1.44 8.64 -5.93
CA LYS A 41 1.26 9.51 -7.09
C LYS A 41 2.21 10.69 -7.04
N GLU A 42 2.29 11.38 -5.91
CA GLU A 42 3.18 12.53 -5.70
C GLU A 42 4.63 12.18 -6.02
N GLU A 43 5.10 11.01 -5.55
CA GLU A 43 6.48 10.54 -5.76
C GLU A 43 6.79 10.16 -7.22
N PHE A 44 5.79 9.75 -8.01
CA PHE A 44 6.00 9.13 -9.31
C PHE A 44 5.42 9.88 -10.52
N GLN A 45 4.54 10.85 -10.32
CA GLN A 45 3.83 11.55 -11.41
C GLN A 45 4.75 12.27 -12.41
N GLU A 46 5.91 12.76 -11.98
CA GLU A 46 6.84 13.50 -12.84
C GLU A 46 7.96 12.61 -13.43
N LYS A 47 7.97 11.31 -13.11
CA LYS A 47 9.07 10.40 -13.49
C LYS A 47 8.85 9.70 -14.83
N GLY A 48 7.77 10.03 -15.55
CA GLY A 48 7.48 9.45 -16.87
C GLY A 48 7.22 7.93 -16.82
N ILE A 49 6.65 7.42 -15.73
CA ILE A 49 6.29 6.01 -15.61
C ILE A 49 5.19 5.69 -16.60
N THR A 50 5.39 4.64 -17.40
CA THR A 50 4.41 4.19 -18.41
C THR A 50 3.73 2.87 -18.06
N LYS A 51 4.25 2.15 -17.06
CA LYS A 51 3.71 0.87 -16.59
C LYS A 51 3.95 0.69 -15.10
N ILE A 52 2.98 0.08 -14.43
CA ILE A 52 3.09 -0.36 -13.04
C ILE A 52 2.97 -1.88 -13.00
N ALA A 53 3.98 -2.52 -12.42
CA ALA A 53 3.97 -3.95 -12.15
C ALA A 53 3.65 -4.16 -10.67
N ALA A 54 2.59 -4.92 -10.39
CA ALA A 54 2.17 -5.26 -9.05
C ALA A 54 2.33 -6.78 -8.85
N PRO A 55 3.28 -7.23 -8.03
CA PRO A 55 3.43 -8.65 -7.74
C PRO A 55 2.30 -9.10 -6.81
N GLU A 56 1.62 -10.17 -7.21
CA GLU A 56 0.60 -10.88 -6.43
C GLU A 56 -0.57 -10.03 -5.90
N SER A 57 -1.43 -10.68 -5.11
CA SER A 57 -2.75 -10.19 -4.70
C SER A 57 -2.72 -8.86 -3.94
N ARG A 58 -1.82 -8.74 -2.95
CA ARG A 58 -1.69 -7.52 -2.14
C ARG A 58 -1.10 -6.36 -2.92
N GLY A 59 -0.24 -6.65 -3.90
CA GLY A 59 0.30 -5.63 -4.80
C GLY A 59 -0.79 -4.96 -5.63
N PHE A 60 -1.82 -5.71 -6.05
CA PHE A 60 -2.92 -5.18 -6.87
C PHE A 60 -3.71 -4.08 -6.15
N LEU A 61 -3.83 -4.16 -4.82
CA LEU A 61 -4.52 -3.16 -4.03
C LEU A 61 -3.91 -1.77 -4.21
N PHE A 62 -2.59 -1.65 -4.37
CA PHE A 62 -1.92 -0.36 -4.55
C PHE A 62 -1.63 -0.06 -6.02
N GLY A 63 -1.16 -1.07 -6.77
CA GLY A 63 -0.71 -0.89 -8.14
C GLY A 63 -1.84 -0.54 -9.11
N CYS A 64 -3.02 -1.14 -8.97
CA CYS A 64 -4.16 -0.86 -9.83
C CYS A 64 -4.68 0.59 -9.70
N PRO A 65 -5.00 1.11 -8.50
CA PRO A 65 -5.44 2.49 -8.36
C PRO A 65 -4.35 3.49 -8.75
N LEU A 66 -3.08 3.22 -8.41
CA LEU A 66 -1.97 4.09 -8.80
C LEU A 66 -1.80 4.15 -10.32
N ALA A 67 -1.91 3.02 -11.02
CA ALA A 67 -1.87 2.99 -12.49
C ALA A 67 -3.01 3.80 -13.10
N LYS A 68 -4.22 3.64 -12.59
CA LYS A 68 -5.37 4.44 -13.02
C LYS A 68 -5.14 5.96 -12.82
N ASP A 69 -4.49 6.35 -11.73
CA ASP A 69 -4.35 7.76 -11.37
C ASP A 69 -3.15 8.45 -12.04
N LEU A 70 -2.16 7.68 -12.51
CA LEU A 70 -1.02 8.16 -13.31
C LEU A 70 -1.29 8.19 -14.82
N GLY A 71 -2.33 7.49 -15.29
CA GLY A 71 -2.73 7.45 -16.71
C GLY A 71 -1.99 6.40 -17.52
#